data_AF-A0A3D1HUQ3-F1
#
_entry.id   AF-A0A3D1HUQ3-F1
#
_cell.length_a   1.000
_cell.length_b   1.000
_cell.length_c   1.000
_cell.angle_alpha   90.00
_cell.angle_beta   90.00
_cell.angle_gamma   90.00
#
_symmetry.space_group_name_H-M   'P 1'
#
loop_
_entity.id
_entity.type
_entity.pdbx_description
1 polymer ?
#
loop_
_entity_poly.entity_id
_entity_poly.type
_entity_poly.pdbx_seq_one_letter_code
_entity_poly.pdbx_strand_id
1 'polypeptide(L)'
;MKKLLYILLFLQIIGGVFSFFLLIGSDAFTAVLAGFICILQIALTVSVIRNTEDIEQLSEETAWLRTKLRKLENKDNLYTEPESAVPAAYHGEAARGTWECVKCGTVNKAGTDTCQSCGAAYSAEINPTSNPYAKKKPRVSRFVK
;
A
#
# COMPACT_ATOMS: atom_id res chain seq x y z
N MET A 1 12.18 25.65 -10.03
CA MET A 1 12.40 25.59 -11.50
C MET A 1 11.24 26.19 -12.30
N LYS A 2 9.98 26.02 -11.88
CA LYS A 2 8.80 26.61 -12.56
C LYS A 2 8.90 28.10 -12.91
N LYS A 3 9.37 28.94 -11.99
CA LYS A 3 9.56 30.38 -12.23
C LYS A 3 10.47 30.66 -13.43
N LEU A 4 11.53 29.87 -13.61
CA LEU A 4 12.43 29.99 -14.76
C LEU A 4 11.73 29.59 -16.06
N LEU A 5 10.94 28.50 -16.03
CA LEU A 5 10.16 28.08 -17.21
C LEU A 5 9.13 29.13 -17.64
N TYR A 6 8.46 29.78 -16.69
CA TYR A 6 7.54 30.89 -17.00
C TYR A 6 8.25 32.12 -17.57
N ILE A 7 9.45 32.44 -17.07
CA ILE A 7 10.28 33.53 -17.63
C ILE A 7 10.72 33.18 -19.06
N LEU A 8 11.15 31.93 -19.30
CA LEU A 8 11.52 31.46 -20.63
C LEU A 8 10.33 31.52 -21.60
N LEU A 9 9.15 31.06 -21.17
CA LEU A 9 7.92 31.15 -21.94
C LEU A 9 7.61 32.60 -22.36
N PHE A 10 7.74 33.54 -21.42
CA PHE A 10 7.52 34.96 -21.69
C PHE A 10 8.51 35.52 -22.72
N LEU A 11 9.80 35.21 -22.56
CA LEU A 11 10.83 35.61 -23.53
C LEU A 11 10.59 34.99 -24.91
N GLN A 12 10.12 33.75 -24.97
CA GLN A 12 9.84 33.04 -26.22
C GLN A 12 8.66 33.65 -26.97
N ILE A 13 7.61 34.11 -26.25
CA ILE A 13 6.49 34.84 -26.85
C ILE A 13 6.97 36.17 -27.44
N ILE A 14 7.70 36.98 -26.66
CA ILE A 14 8.21 38.28 -27.14
C ILE A 14 9.15 38.09 -28.34
N GLY A 15 10.11 37.18 -28.21
CA GLY A 15 11.08 36.88 -29.27
C GLY A 15 10.41 36.35 -30.54
N GLY A 16 9.39 35.49 -30.40
CA GLY A 16 8.63 34.96 -31.53
C GLY A 16 7.84 36.05 -32.26
N VAL A 17 7.14 36.92 -31.51
CA VAL A 17 6.41 38.07 -32.09
C VAL A 17 7.37 39.03 -32.78
N PHE A 18 8.48 39.39 -32.15
CA PHE A 18 9.48 40.26 -32.73
C PHE A 18 10.08 39.68 -34.02
N SER A 19 10.45 38.40 -33.99
CA SER A 19 11.01 37.71 -35.16
C SER A 19 10.01 37.62 -36.31
N PHE A 20 8.73 37.36 -36.01
CA PHE A 20 7.67 37.32 -37.02
C PHE A 20 7.55 38.64 -37.79
N PHE A 21 7.55 39.78 -37.07
CA PHE A 21 7.50 41.10 -37.71
C PHE A 21 8.77 41.46 -38.49
N LEU A 22 9.93 40.92 -38.12
CA LEU A 22 11.15 41.08 -38.93
C LEU A 22 11.08 40.25 -40.22
N LEU A 23 10.56 39.02 -40.14
CA LEU A 23 10.49 38.08 -41.25
C LEU A 23 9.41 38.45 -42.28
N ILE A 24 8.30 39.06 -41.86
CA ILE A 24 7.23 39.45 -42.80
C ILE A 24 7.70 40.47 -43.84
N GLY A 25 8.71 41.28 -43.50
CA GLY A 25 9.30 42.27 -44.40
C GLY A 25 10.24 41.69 -45.46
N SER A 26 10.72 40.45 -45.26
CA SER A 26 11.62 39.78 -46.21
C SER A 26 10.89 38.72 -47.04
N ASP A 27 10.23 37.78 -46.38
CA ASP A 27 9.47 36.70 -47.02
C ASP A 27 8.30 36.24 -46.15
N ALA A 28 7.09 36.45 -46.66
CA ALA A 28 5.86 36.10 -45.99
C ALA A 28 5.74 34.58 -45.71
N PHE A 29 6.24 33.73 -46.60
CA PHE A 29 6.16 32.28 -46.40
C PHE A 29 7.05 31.83 -45.23
N THR A 30 8.28 32.32 -45.18
CA THR A 30 9.19 32.06 -44.07
C THR A 30 8.63 32.61 -42.75
N ALA A 31 7.98 33.79 -42.76
CA ALA A 31 7.34 34.35 -41.57
C ALA A 31 6.21 33.44 -41.04
N VAL A 32 5.37 32.89 -41.92
CA VAL A 32 4.28 31.98 -41.54
C VAL A 32 4.82 30.67 -40.95
N LEU A 33 5.82 30.07 -41.59
CA LEU A 33 6.46 28.85 -41.07
C LEU A 33 7.10 29.09 -39.70
N ALA A 34 7.85 30.19 -39.54
CA ALA A 34 8.47 30.56 -38.27
C ALA A 34 7.42 30.81 -37.18
N GLY A 35 6.29 31.43 -37.53
CA GLY A 35 5.16 31.63 -36.61
C GLY A 35 4.58 30.31 -36.13
N PHE A 36 4.36 29.35 -37.03
CA PHE A 36 3.86 28.01 -36.66
C PHE A 36 4.84 27.26 -35.75
N ILE A 37 6.14 27.32 -36.05
CA ILE A 37 7.18 26.74 -35.20
C ILE A 37 7.19 27.38 -33.81
N CYS A 38 7.04 28.71 -33.71
CA CYS A 38 6.96 29.40 -32.43
C CYS A 38 5.75 28.94 -31.61
N ILE A 39 4.58 28.78 -32.24
CA ILE A 39 3.37 28.29 -31.57
C ILE A 39 3.58 26.86 -31.05
N LEU A 40 4.16 25.98 -31.86
CA LEU A 40 4.49 24.61 -31.43
C LEU A 40 5.46 24.60 -30.25
N GLN A 41 6.50 25.44 -30.30
CA GLN A 41 7.45 25.55 -29.18
C GLN A 41 6.78 26.07 -27.91
N ILE A 42 5.91 27.08 -28.01
CA ILE A 42 5.13 27.59 -26.87
C ILE A 42 4.28 26.48 -26.27
N ALA A 43 3.58 25.69 -27.10
CA ALA A 43 2.77 24.57 -26.64
C ALA A 43 3.59 23.50 -25.91
N LEU A 44 4.78 23.16 -26.43
CA LEU A 44 5.71 22.24 -25.76
C LEU A 44 6.19 22.79 -24.42
N THR A 45 6.58 24.07 -24.35
CA THR A 45 7.01 24.70 -23.10
C THR A 45 5.89 24.70 -22.05
N VAL A 46 4.65 24.98 -22.45
CA VAL A 46 3.48 24.89 -21.56
C VAL A 46 3.25 23.44 -21.09
N SER A 47 3.41 22.45 -21.96
CA SER A 47 3.27 21.05 -21.58
C SER A 47 4.33 20.63 -20.55
N VAL A 48 5.57 21.10 -20.70
CA VAL A 48 6.65 20.84 -19.73
C VAL A 48 6.35 21.50 -18.39
N ILE A 49 5.81 22.72 -18.38
CA ILE A 49 5.41 23.41 -17.15
C ILE A 49 4.37 22.58 -16.39
N ARG A 50 3.29 22.16 -17.05
CA ARG A 50 2.23 21.34 -16.43
C ARG A 50 2.79 20.03 -15.88
N ASN A 51 3.58 19.32 -16.68
CA ASN A 51 4.21 18.08 -16.24
C ASN A 51 5.15 18.30 -15.04
N THR A 52 5.83 19.44 -14.97
CA THR A 52 6.69 19.79 -13.82
C THR A 52 5.87 20.03 -12.55
N GLU A 53 4.69 20.65 -12.68
CA GLU A 53 3.76 20.87 -11.57
C GLU A 53 3.18 19.53 -11.06
N ASP A 54 2.78 18.65 -11.97
CA ASP A 54 2.29 17.30 -11.62
C ASP A 54 3.35 16.47 -10.89
N ILE A 55 4.61 16.53 -11.33
CA ILE A 55 5.74 15.85 -10.67
C ILE A 55 5.98 16.41 -9.26
N GLU A 56 5.91 17.74 -9.09
CA GLU A 56 6.07 18.39 -7.79
C GLU A 56 4.99 17.89 -6.83
N GLN A 57 3.72 17.85 -7.27
CA GLN A 57 2.61 17.30 -6.48
C GLN A 57 2.81 15.81 -6.12
N LEU A 58 3.17 14.98 -7.09
CA LEU A 58 3.40 13.54 -6.85
C LEU A 58 4.53 13.30 -5.83
N SER A 59 5.56 14.15 -5.87
CA SER A 59 6.68 14.08 -4.93
C SER A 59 6.26 14.41 -3.49
N GLU A 60 5.35 15.36 -3.31
CA GLU A 60 4.79 15.71 -2.01
C GLU A 60 3.89 14.58 -1.47
N GLU A 61 3.03 14.02 -2.31
CA GLU A 61 2.17 12.89 -1.93
C GLU A 61 2.98 11.66 -1.51
N THR A 62 4.06 11.34 -2.23
CA THR A 62 4.96 10.24 -1.85
C THR A 62 5.72 10.53 -0.56
N ALA A 63 6.17 11.77 -0.33
CA ALA A 63 6.80 12.15 0.94
C ALA A 63 5.82 12.06 2.12
N TRP A 64 4.57 12.47 1.91
CA TRP A 64 3.52 12.36 2.93
C TRP A 64 3.16 10.90 3.24
N LEU A 65 2.97 10.07 2.20
CA LEU A 65 2.67 8.64 2.34
C LEU A 65 3.78 7.91 3.10
N ARG A 66 5.05 8.16 2.76
CA ARG A 66 6.20 7.60 3.50
C ARG A 66 6.17 8.01 4.97
N THR A 67 5.87 9.28 5.25
CA THR A 67 5.74 9.77 6.63
C THR A 67 4.61 9.07 7.38
N LYS A 68 3.48 8.83 6.73
CA LYS A 68 2.33 8.14 7.31
C LYS A 68 2.63 6.67 7.58
N LEU A 69 3.28 5.98 6.65
CA LEU A 69 3.74 4.60 6.83
C LEU A 69 4.70 4.50 8.02
N ARG A 70 5.69 5.38 8.13
CA ARG A 70 6.62 5.40 9.26
C ARG A 70 5.93 5.61 10.61
N LYS A 71 4.85 6.41 10.67
CA LYS A 71 4.05 6.58 11.89
C LYS A 71 3.27 5.31 12.25
N LEU A 72 2.79 4.56 11.26
CA LEU A 72 2.11 3.28 11.48
C LEU A 72 3.11 2.21 11.92
N GLU A 73 4.26 2.10 11.25
CA GLU A 73 5.36 1.21 11.63
C GLU A 73 5.83 1.48 13.06
N ASN A 74 6.02 2.75 13.45
CA ASN A 74 6.41 3.08 14.82
C ASN A 74 5.33 2.74 15.86
N LYS A 75 4.04 2.82 15.50
CA LYS A 75 2.95 2.36 16.38
C LYS A 75 2.99 0.84 16.54
N ASP A 76 3.24 0.10 15.46
CA ASP A 76 3.34 -1.36 15.49
C ASP A 76 4.58 -1.81 16.30
N ASN A 77 5.73 -1.15 16.11
CA ASN A 77 6.94 -1.39 16.91
C ASN A 77 6.72 -1.11 18.41
N LEU A 78 5.86 -0.15 18.78
CA LEU A 78 5.50 0.11 20.17
C LEU A 78 4.61 -1.01 20.77
N TYR A 79 3.94 -1.80 19.93
CA TYR A 79 3.22 -3.01 20.35
C TYR A 79 4.04 -4.30 20.17
N THR A 80 5.25 -4.21 19.57
CA THR A 80 6.11 -5.37 19.25
C THR A 80 7.28 -5.54 20.23
N GLU A 81 7.43 -4.70 21.26
CA GLU A 81 7.99 -5.18 22.53
C GLU A 81 6.82 -5.65 23.40
N PRO A 82 6.69 -6.98 23.55
CA PRO A 82 7.58 -7.66 24.47
C PRO A 82 8.58 -8.54 23.73
N GLU A 83 9.83 -8.41 24.16
CA GLU A 83 10.63 -9.51 24.68
C GLU A 83 10.22 -10.90 24.20
N SER A 84 11.24 -11.65 23.77
CA SER A 84 11.33 -13.10 23.84
C SER A 84 10.91 -13.64 25.23
N ALA A 85 9.64 -13.53 25.55
CA ALA A 85 8.96 -14.19 26.63
C ALA A 85 8.14 -15.26 25.92
N VAL A 86 8.69 -16.48 25.96
CA VAL A 86 7.89 -17.70 26.14
C VAL A 86 6.54 -17.30 26.72
N PRO A 87 5.38 -17.57 26.07
CA PRO A 87 4.12 -17.03 26.53
C PRO A 87 3.97 -17.34 28.01
N ALA A 88 4.05 -16.28 28.83
CA ALA A 88 3.88 -16.39 30.26
C ALA A 88 2.56 -17.10 30.45
N ALA A 89 2.64 -18.29 31.03
CA ALA A 89 1.55 -19.21 31.36
C ALA A 89 0.17 -18.60 31.10
N TYR A 90 -0.41 -18.91 29.93
CA TYR A 90 -1.84 -18.70 29.71
C TYR A 90 -2.54 -19.34 30.91
N HIS A 91 -3.14 -18.50 31.76
CA HIS A 91 -3.97 -18.96 32.85
C HIS A 91 -4.99 -19.92 32.24
N GLY A 92 -4.99 -21.16 32.72
CA GLY A 92 -5.76 -22.27 32.19
C GLY A 92 -7.24 -21.93 32.11
N GLU A 93 -7.67 -21.40 30.97
CA GLU A 93 -9.10 -21.30 30.68
C GLU A 93 -9.60 -22.72 30.49
N ALA A 94 -10.62 -23.10 31.25
CA ALA A 94 -11.25 -24.40 31.07
C ALA A 94 -12.00 -24.41 29.73
N ALA A 95 -11.69 -25.39 28.87
CA ALA A 95 -12.31 -25.49 27.56
C ALA A 95 -13.83 -25.62 27.65
N ARG A 96 -14.59 -24.80 26.90
CA ARG A 96 -16.08 -24.85 26.93
C ARG A 96 -16.67 -26.10 26.26
N GLY A 97 -15.86 -26.82 25.48
CA GLY A 97 -16.26 -28.00 24.74
C GLY A 97 -15.09 -28.97 24.58
N THR A 98 -15.35 -30.12 23.97
CA THR A 98 -14.30 -31.06 23.58
C THR A 98 -13.35 -30.37 22.59
N TRP A 99 -12.04 -30.45 22.85
CA TRP A 99 -10.99 -29.80 22.06
C TRP A 99 -9.92 -30.80 21.67
N GLU A 100 -9.30 -30.60 20.52
CA GLU A 100 -8.17 -31.40 20.05
C GLU A 100 -6.87 -30.61 20.26
N CYS A 101 -5.89 -31.24 20.90
CA CYS A 101 -4.60 -30.61 21.16
C CYS A 101 -3.78 -30.50 19.87
N VAL A 102 -3.46 -29.30 19.42
CA VAL A 102 -2.64 -29.10 18.22
C VAL A 102 -1.21 -29.67 18.33
N LYS A 103 -0.71 -29.88 19.56
CA LYS A 103 0.64 -30.40 19.80
C LYS A 103 0.75 -31.91 19.58
N CYS A 104 -0.27 -32.68 19.93
CA CYS A 104 -0.20 -34.15 19.93
C CYS A 104 -1.44 -34.85 19.35
N GLY A 105 -2.46 -34.12 18.90
CA GLY A 105 -3.70 -34.67 18.33
C GLY A 105 -4.63 -35.33 19.35
N THR A 106 -4.31 -35.28 20.65
CA THR A 106 -5.17 -35.86 21.68
C THR A 106 -6.45 -35.05 21.85
N VAL A 107 -7.60 -35.72 21.83
CA VAL A 107 -8.90 -35.12 22.10
C VAL A 107 -9.14 -35.07 23.62
N ASN A 108 -9.28 -33.86 24.16
CA ASN A 108 -9.49 -33.57 25.58
C ASN A 108 -10.95 -33.16 25.84
N LYS A 109 -11.44 -33.42 27.06
CA LYS A 109 -12.84 -33.15 27.45
C LYS A 109 -13.08 -31.67 27.73
N ALA A 110 -14.33 -31.24 27.63
CA ALA A 110 -14.76 -29.94 28.14
C ALA A 110 -14.41 -29.81 29.64
N GLY A 111 -14.08 -28.61 30.08
CA GLY A 111 -13.68 -28.29 31.44
C GLY A 111 -12.20 -28.50 31.74
N THR A 112 -11.41 -29.04 30.79
CA THR A 112 -9.96 -29.20 30.95
C THR A 112 -9.21 -27.99 30.44
N ASP A 113 -8.17 -27.61 31.16
CA ASP A 113 -7.27 -26.49 30.85
C ASP A 113 -5.90 -26.95 30.35
N THR A 114 -5.64 -28.26 30.39
CA THR A 114 -4.38 -28.89 30.01
C THR A 114 -4.64 -30.21 29.27
N CYS A 115 -3.75 -30.54 28.34
CA CYS A 115 -3.84 -31.77 27.56
C CYS A 115 -3.47 -32.98 28.41
N GLN A 116 -4.37 -33.97 28.47
CA GLN A 116 -4.18 -35.20 29.27
C GLN A 116 -3.00 -36.07 28.81
N SER A 117 -2.50 -35.88 27.58
CA SER A 117 -1.40 -36.69 27.02
C SER A 117 -0.05 -36.00 27.05
N CYS A 118 0.01 -34.68 26.82
CA CYS A 118 1.29 -33.98 26.64
C CYS A 118 1.48 -32.76 27.56
N GLY A 119 0.50 -32.48 28.42
CA GLY A 119 0.53 -31.36 29.38
C GLY A 119 0.45 -29.96 28.77
N ALA A 120 0.24 -29.83 27.46
CA ALA A 120 0.07 -28.52 26.82
C ALA A 120 -1.20 -27.80 27.33
N ALA A 121 -1.10 -26.51 27.64
CA ALA A 121 -2.24 -25.70 28.06
C ALA A 121 -3.26 -25.52 26.92
N TYR A 122 -4.53 -25.46 27.28
CA TYR A 122 -5.61 -25.09 26.37
C TYR A 122 -5.52 -23.60 26.02
N SER A 123 -5.93 -23.27 24.80
CA SER A 123 -6.13 -21.90 24.31
C SER A 123 -7.24 -21.95 23.28
N ALA A 124 -8.26 -21.09 23.41
CA ALA A 124 -9.39 -21.05 22.48
C ALA A 124 -9.00 -20.58 21.07
N GLU A 125 -7.93 -19.79 20.95
CA GLU A 125 -7.39 -19.31 19.67
C GLU A 125 -6.68 -20.44 18.92
N ILE A 126 -5.97 -21.30 19.65
CA ILE A 126 -5.11 -22.34 19.07
C ILE A 126 -5.84 -23.67 18.96
N ASN A 127 -6.64 -24.02 19.95
CA ASN A 127 -7.36 -25.28 20.05
C ASN A 127 -8.88 -25.01 19.91
N PRO A 128 -9.41 -24.96 18.69
CA PRO A 128 -10.84 -24.71 18.49
C PRO A 128 -11.65 -25.84 19.14
N THR A 129 -12.58 -25.49 20.02
CA THR A 129 -13.52 -26.48 20.57
C THR A 129 -14.47 -26.91 19.47
N SER A 130 -14.69 -28.22 19.35
CA SER A 130 -15.80 -28.73 18.54
C SER A 130 -17.10 -28.18 19.12
N ASN A 131 -17.82 -27.37 18.35
CA ASN A 131 -19.13 -26.86 18.75
C ASN A 131 -20.06 -28.07 18.97
N PRO A 132 -20.68 -28.23 20.17
CA PRO A 132 -21.60 -29.34 20.44
C PRO A 132 -22.84 -29.35 19.51
N TYR A 133 -23.14 -28.23 18.84
CA TYR A 133 -24.20 -28.10 17.83
C TYR A 133 -23.71 -28.25 16.38
N ALA A 134 -22.41 -28.47 16.14
CA ALA A 134 -21.93 -28.77 14.80
C ALA A 134 -22.44 -30.17 14.40
N LYS A 135 -23.39 -30.21 13.46
CA LYS A 135 -23.85 -31.46 12.85
C LYS A 135 -22.62 -32.27 12.41
N LYS A 136 -22.45 -33.48 12.96
CA LYS A 136 -21.40 -34.41 12.52
C LYS A 136 -21.54 -34.55 11.00
N LYS A 137 -20.53 -34.09 10.24
CA LYS A 137 -20.46 -34.45 8.82
C LYS A 137 -20.42 -35.98 8.77
N PRO A 138 -21.32 -36.63 8.01
CA PRO A 138 -21.31 -38.08 7.90
C PRO A 138 -19.92 -38.51 7.43
N ARG A 139 -19.32 -39.44 8.17
CA ARG A 139 -18.04 -40.04 7.82
C ARG A 139 -18.30 -40.85 6.55
N VAL A 140 -17.98 -40.30 5.39
CA VAL A 140 -18.04 -41.04 4.12
C VAL A 140 -17.00 -42.15 4.24
N SER A 141 -17.45 -43.35 4.56
CA SER A 141 -16.61 -44.54 4.56
C SER A 141 -16.22 -44.81 3.11
N ARG A 142 -15.03 -44.36 2.71
CA ARG A 142 -14.39 -44.84 1.50
C ARG A 142 -13.91 -46.26 1.78
N PHE A 143 -14.81 -47.22 1.69
CA PHE A 143 -14.50 -48.64 1.63
C PHE A 143 -15.30 -49.30 0.51
N VAL A 144 -14.53 -49.76 -0.48
CA VAL A 144 -14.72 -50.96 -1.32
C VAL A 144 -15.84 -50.94 -2.37
N LYS A 145 -15.42 -50.82 -3.63
CA LYS A 145 -15.29 -52.00 -4.51
C LYS A 145 -14.25 -51.76 -5.59
#